data_AF-A0A9W7M6Z1-F1
#
_entry.id   AF-A0A9W7M6Z1-F1
#
_cell.length_a   1.000
_cell.length_b   1.000
_cell.length_c   1.000
_cell.angle_alpha   90.00
_cell.angle_beta   90.00
_cell.angle_gamma   90.00
#
_symmetry.space_group_name_H-M   'P 1'
#
loop_
_entity.id
_entity.type
_entity.pdbx_description
1 polymer ?
#
loop_
_entity_poly.entity_id
_entity_poly.type
_entity_poly.pdbx_seq_one_letter_code
_entity_poly.pdbx_strand_id
1 'polypeptide(L)'
;MDIDLALRQEQPAPLTADSTHDAKRDFESWDRSNRMSLMIMKHSIPKAFRGTKSEEITQAKSFLDDLEQHFAKNDKVEMTSLITSLMSMKYKGQGNIREYIMEMFHIASKLKALKIELSKDLLVLMVLEKWTLNELISHCVQEEDRLKRDKIKSAHLVSASKDEGKKRKYQNEAVKGPAQKKQEQVSNNCYFCDKPGHLKRDCAKYHAWRAKKGLPELPKAK
;
A
#
# COMPACT_ATOMS: atom_id res chain seq x y z
N MET A 1 19.01 31.35 32.03
CA MET A 1 20.16 30.43 31.98
C MET A 1 20.20 29.87 30.58
N ASP A 2 21.31 30.06 29.85
CA ASP A 2 21.46 29.53 28.50
C ASP A 2 21.83 28.04 28.60
N ILE A 3 20.84 27.17 28.36
CA ILE A 3 20.98 25.72 28.59
C ILE A 3 21.71 25.07 27.41
N ASP A 4 21.60 25.62 26.21
CA ASP A 4 22.13 25.06 24.97
C ASP A 4 23.44 25.72 24.49
N LEU A 5 24.02 26.62 25.29
CA LEU A 5 25.35 27.21 25.08
C LEU A 5 26.40 26.15 24.66
N ALA A 6 26.49 25.03 25.38
CA ALA A 6 27.44 23.96 25.11
C ALA A 6 27.18 23.16 23.81
N LEU A 7 25.98 23.29 23.23
CA LEU A 7 25.64 22.68 21.94
C LEU A 7 26.03 23.61 20.78
N ARG A 8 26.02 24.93 21.00
CA ARG A 8 26.32 25.95 19.98
C ARG A 8 27.80 26.30 19.91
N GLN A 9 28.50 26.27 21.04
CA GLN A 9 29.90 26.68 21.15
C GLN A 9 30.82 25.48 21.35
N GLU A 10 32.03 25.57 20.81
CA GLU A 10 33.07 24.57 21.07
C GLU A 10 33.51 24.60 22.54
N GLN A 11 34.05 23.48 23.00
CA GLN A 11 34.57 23.37 24.36
C GLN A 11 35.70 24.40 24.55
N PRO A 12 35.60 25.27 25.58
CA PRO A 12 36.69 26.18 25.91
C PRO A 12 37.96 25.43 26.30
N ALA A 13 39.11 26.06 26.11
CA ALA A 13 40.40 25.47 26.50
C ALA A 13 40.39 25.07 28.00
N PRO A 14 41.06 23.96 28.36
CA PRO A 14 41.19 23.56 29.76
C PRO A 14 41.80 24.68 30.61
N LEU A 15 41.23 24.91 31.78
CA LEU A 15 41.72 25.94 32.70
C LEU A 15 43.14 25.59 33.19
N THR A 16 44.02 26.59 33.14
CA THR A 16 45.39 26.57 33.67
C THR A 16 45.50 27.50 34.89
N ALA A 17 46.62 27.41 35.63
CA ALA A 17 46.88 28.28 36.79
C ALA A 17 46.84 29.78 36.43
N ASP A 18 47.27 30.12 35.21
CA ASP A 18 47.34 31.50 34.70
C ASP A 18 46.05 31.96 33.99
N SER A 19 45.00 31.14 33.99
CA SER A 19 43.74 31.49 33.33
C SER A 19 43.09 32.72 33.96
N THR A 20 42.67 33.64 33.10
CA THR A 20 41.98 34.87 33.51
C THR A 20 40.66 34.55 34.21
N HIS A 21 40.18 35.50 35.01
CA HIS A 21 38.88 35.37 35.68
C HIS A 21 37.74 35.15 34.67
N ASP A 22 37.77 35.83 33.53
CA ASP A 22 36.74 35.68 32.49
C ASP A 22 36.80 34.30 31.82
N ALA A 23 38.00 33.77 31.53
CA ALA A 23 38.14 32.41 31.00
C ALA A 23 37.58 31.34 31.96
N LYS A 24 37.76 31.54 33.27
CA LYS A 24 37.18 30.67 34.30
C LYS A 24 35.64 30.73 34.29
N ARG A 25 35.07 31.93 34.22
CA ARG A 25 33.62 32.14 34.15
C ARG A 25 33.01 31.49 32.90
N ASP A 26 33.66 31.64 31.76
CA ASP A 26 33.18 31.08 30.49
C ASP A 26 33.21 29.55 30.51
N PHE A 27 34.30 28.95 31.02
CA PHE A 27 34.40 27.51 31.21
C PHE A 27 33.32 26.98 32.17
N GLU A 28 33.10 27.63 33.31
CA GLU A 28 32.05 27.23 34.27
C GLU A 28 30.65 27.33 33.67
N SER A 29 30.36 28.40 32.93
CA SER A 29 29.09 28.59 32.24
C SER A 29 28.85 27.49 31.19
N TRP A 30 29.88 27.19 30.38
CA TRP A 30 29.84 26.12 29.38
C TRP A 30 29.68 24.73 30.02
N ASP A 31 30.46 24.39 31.05
CA ASP A 31 30.37 23.09 31.73
C ASP A 31 28.99 22.88 32.37
N ARG A 32 28.43 23.94 32.94
CA ARG A 32 27.08 23.91 33.51
C ARG A 32 26.01 23.67 32.45
N SER A 33 26.08 24.39 31.33
CA SER A 33 25.20 24.17 30.17
C SER A 33 25.34 22.74 29.63
N ASN A 34 26.58 22.23 29.49
CA ASN A 34 26.86 20.88 29.03
C ASN A 34 26.20 19.82 29.92
N ARG A 35 26.40 19.91 31.25
CA ARG A 35 25.79 18.98 32.21
C ARG A 35 24.27 19.02 32.19
N MET A 36 23.68 20.21 32.11
CA MET A 36 22.22 20.37 32.06
C MET A 36 21.64 19.81 30.76
N SER A 37 22.21 20.17 29.61
CA SER A 37 21.79 19.63 28.31
C SER A 37 21.88 18.11 28.28
N LEU A 38 23.00 17.53 28.74
CA LEU A 38 23.17 16.08 28.79
C LEU A 38 22.14 15.42 29.71
N MET A 39 21.88 15.98 30.89
CA MET A 39 20.85 15.47 31.82
C MET A 39 19.46 15.50 31.19
N ILE A 40 19.08 16.60 30.54
CA ILE A 40 17.76 16.76 29.90
C ILE A 40 17.61 15.74 28.76
N MET A 41 18.62 15.58 27.92
CA MET A 41 18.60 14.61 26.82
C MET A 41 18.56 13.16 27.34
N LYS A 42 19.43 12.81 28.30
CA LYS A 42 19.44 11.50 28.97
C LYS A 42 18.21 11.29 29.87
N HIS A 43 17.39 12.28 30.16
CA HIS A 43 16.11 12.06 30.84
C HIS A 43 14.99 11.85 29.81
N SER A 44 14.95 12.70 28.78
CA SER A 44 13.84 12.77 27.82
C SER A 44 13.85 11.65 26.78
N ILE A 45 15.03 11.17 26.36
CA ILE A 45 15.17 10.13 25.35
C ILE A 45 15.21 8.78 26.07
N PRO A 46 14.35 7.78 25.82
CA PRO A 46 14.45 6.48 26.50
C PRO A 46 15.75 5.74 26.18
N LYS A 47 16.27 4.94 27.12
CA LYS A 47 17.57 4.24 26.99
C LYS A 47 17.67 3.36 25.74
N ALA A 48 16.56 2.77 25.30
CA ALA A 48 16.50 1.95 24.08
C ALA A 48 16.90 2.70 22.80
N PHE A 49 16.85 4.04 22.81
CA PHE A 49 17.15 4.88 21.65
C PHE A 49 18.51 5.58 21.72
N ARG A 50 19.27 5.43 22.83
CA ARG A 50 20.46 6.26 23.10
C ARG A 50 21.78 5.78 22.45
N GLY A 51 21.75 4.87 21.48
CA GLY A 51 22.99 4.33 20.94
C GLY A 51 23.75 3.42 21.93
N THR A 52 24.82 2.78 21.46
CA THR A 52 25.53 1.75 22.24
C THR A 52 26.52 2.31 23.25
N LYS A 53 26.94 3.59 23.11
CA LYS A 53 27.99 4.22 23.91
C LYS A 53 27.51 5.40 24.77
N SER A 54 26.20 5.69 24.78
CA SER A 54 25.62 6.86 25.46
C SER A 54 26.01 7.04 26.93
N GLU A 55 26.23 5.95 27.67
CA GLU A 55 26.48 6.04 29.10
C GLU A 55 27.87 6.61 29.41
N GLU A 56 28.85 6.36 28.54
CA GLU A 56 30.25 6.80 28.67
C GLU A 56 30.43 8.27 28.24
N ILE A 57 29.45 8.83 27.51
CA ILE A 57 29.55 10.18 26.95
C ILE A 57 29.30 11.23 28.04
N THR A 58 30.28 12.13 28.20
CA THR A 58 30.30 13.24 29.16
C THR A 58 29.95 14.59 28.54
N GLN A 59 29.98 14.69 27.21
CA GLN A 59 29.66 15.91 26.46
C GLN A 59 28.31 15.81 25.76
N ALA A 60 27.48 16.83 25.93
CA ALA A 60 26.16 16.95 25.32
C ALA A 60 26.23 16.90 23.78
N LYS A 61 27.23 17.57 23.19
CA LYS A 61 27.43 17.57 21.73
C LYS A 61 27.78 16.18 21.21
N SER A 62 28.76 15.51 21.82
CA SER A 62 29.13 14.13 21.45
C SER A 62 27.99 13.14 21.66
N PHE A 63 27.08 13.39 22.61
CA PHE A 63 25.89 12.55 22.82
C PHE A 63 24.93 12.66 21.63
N LEU A 64 24.73 13.86 21.08
CA LEU A 64 23.96 14.05 19.86
C LEU A 64 24.63 13.39 18.66
N ASP A 65 25.96 13.50 18.55
CA ASP A 65 26.71 12.86 17.46
C ASP A 65 26.56 11.32 17.51
N ASP A 66 26.64 10.70 18.71
CA ASP A 66 26.41 9.25 18.87
C ASP A 66 24.97 8.86 18.55
N LEU A 67 23.99 9.69 18.95
CA LEU A 67 22.59 9.50 18.63
C LEU A 67 22.36 9.51 17.12
N GLU A 68 22.88 10.52 16.42
CA GLU A 68 22.80 10.65 14.96
C GLU A 68 23.43 9.43 14.28
N GLN A 69 24.63 9.02 14.72
CA GLN A 69 25.30 7.84 14.17
C GLN A 69 24.51 6.55 14.41
N HIS A 70 23.86 6.40 15.57
CA HIS A 70 23.05 5.22 15.87
C HIS A 70 21.87 5.09 14.89
N PHE A 71 21.16 6.18 14.63
CA PHE A 71 20.05 6.18 13.66
C PHE A 71 20.55 6.03 12.22
N ALA A 72 21.64 6.69 11.83
CA ALA A 72 22.22 6.52 10.50
C ALA A 72 22.66 5.07 10.21
N LYS A 73 23.22 4.37 11.22
CA LYS A 73 23.55 2.94 11.11
C LYS A 73 22.29 2.09 10.93
N ASN A 74 21.24 2.37 11.69
CA ASN A 74 19.97 1.65 11.59
C ASN A 74 19.33 1.86 10.22
N ASP A 75 19.28 3.10 9.71
CA ASP A 75 18.77 3.42 8.37
C ASP A 75 19.53 2.66 7.29
N LYS A 76 20.86 2.56 7.40
CA LYS A 76 21.69 1.78 6.46
C LYS A 76 21.39 0.28 6.51
N VAL A 77 21.16 -0.27 7.70
CA VAL A 77 20.78 -1.67 7.87
C VAL A 77 19.38 -1.93 7.30
N GLU A 78 18.41 -1.06 7.60
CA GLU A 78 17.05 -1.15 7.06
C GLU A 78 17.06 -1.04 5.53
N MET A 79 17.79 -0.07 4.99
CA MET A 79 18.00 0.11 3.55
C MET A 79 18.55 -1.16 2.90
N THR A 80 19.62 -1.72 3.46
CA THR A 80 20.24 -2.95 2.94
C THR A 80 19.25 -4.12 2.99
N SER A 81 18.53 -4.26 4.11
CA SER A 81 17.51 -5.29 4.29
C SER A 81 16.37 -5.19 3.27
N LEU A 82 15.87 -3.97 3.02
CA LEU A 82 14.82 -3.71 2.03
C LEU A 82 15.29 -4.01 0.61
N ILE A 83 16.51 -3.61 0.23
CA ILE A 83 17.09 -3.96 -1.08
C ILE A 83 17.24 -5.47 -1.22
N THR A 84 17.79 -6.15 -0.22
CA THR A 84 17.92 -7.62 -0.23
C THR A 84 16.56 -8.30 -0.35
N SER A 85 15.55 -7.81 0.37
CA SER A 85 14.18 -8.31 0.28
C SER A 85 13.63 -8.11 -1.13
N LEU A 86 13.74 -6.90 -1.71
CA LEU A 86 13.28 -6.58 -3.05
C LEU A 86 13.92 -7.48 -4.13
N MET A 87 15.24 -7.66 -4.06
CA MET A 87 15.99 -8.48 -5.03
C MET A 87 15.63 -9.95 -4.91
N SER A 88 15.48 -10.46 -3.68
CA SER A 88 15.15 -11.87 -3.41
C SER A 88 13.67 -12.22 -3.59
N MET A 89 12.79 -11.21 -3.61
CA MET A 89 11.34 -11.39 -3.71
C MET A 89 10.98 -12.10 -5.02
N LYS A 90 10.44 -13.32 -4.97
CA LYS A 90 9.97 -14.05 -6.16
C LYS A 90 8.50 -14.37 -5.99
N TYR A 91 7.75 -14.24 -7.08
CA TYR A 91 6.38 -14.72 -7.11
C TYR A 91 6.37 -16.25 -7.06
N LYS A 92 5.73 -16.83 -6.05
CA LYS A 92 5.74 -18.29 -5.79
C LYS A 92 4.61 -19.04 -6.49
N GLY A 93 3.84 -18.39 -7.37
CA GLY A 93 2.62 -18.98 -7.94
C GLY A 93 1.45 -19.11 -6.96
N GLN A 94 1.67 -18.76 -5.69
CA GLN A 94 0.68 -18.82 -4.61
C GLN A 94 0.24 -17.39 -4.26
N GLY A 95 -1.06 -17.12 -4.29
CA GLY A 95 -1.63 -15.81 -4.01
C GLY A 95 -2.00 -15.03 -5.28
N ASN A 96 -2.37 -13.76 -5.11
CA ASN A 96 -2.71 -12.88 -6.22
C ASN A 96 -1.46 -12.12 -6.68
N ILE A 97 -1.18 -12.09 -7.99
CA ILE A 97 -0.12 -11.27 -8.59
C ILE A 97 -0.22 -9.79 -8.19
N ARG A 98 -1.42 -9.26 -7.96
CA ARG A 98 -1.65 -7.91 -7.46
C ARG A 98 -1.03 -7.71 -6.08
N GLU A 99 -1.14 -8.70 -5.19
CA GLU A 99 -0.53 -8.64 -3.85
C GLU A 99 0.98 -8.61 -3.96
N TYR A 100 1.56 -9.44 -4.83
CA TYR A 100 3.00 -9.42 -5.12
C TYR A 100 3.47 -8.04 -5.63
N ILE A 101 2.76 -7.45 -6.60
CA ILE A 101 3.08 -6.11 -7.12
C ILE A 101 2.96 -5.05 -6.03
N MET A 102 1.92 -5.13 -5.18
CA MET A 102 1.71 -4.20 -4.06
C MET A 102 2.81 -4.32 -3.01
N GLU A 103 3.24 -5.54 -2.66
CA GLU A 103 4.37 -5.75 -1.75
C GLU A 103 5.67 -5.17 -2.31
N MET A 104 5.94 -5.38 -3.60
CA MET A 104 7.12 -4.85 -4.27
C MET A 104 7.11 -3.32 -4.27
N PHE A 105 5.96 -2.71 -4.55
CA PHE A 105 5.78 -1.25 -4.49
C PHE A 105 5.90 -0.71 -3.07
N HIS A 106 5.40 -1.44 -2.07
CA HIS A 106 5.53 -1.08 -0.66
C HIS A 106 7.00 -0.99 -0.24
N ILE A 107 7.81 -1.99 -0.61
CA ILE A 107 9.26 -1.95 -0.35
C ILE A 107 9.92 -0.76 -1.07
N ALA A 108 9.58 -0.54 -2.34
CA ALA A 108 10.10 0.61 -3.08
C ALA A 108 9.72 1.96 -2.44
N SER A 109 8.52 2.07 -1.87
CA SER A 109 8.07 3.27 -1.16
C SER A 109 8.86 3.52 0.14
N LYS A 110 9.21 2.46 0.87
CA LYS A 110 10.09 2.54 2.04
C LYS A 110 11.51 2.96 1.66
N LEU A 111 12.05 2.40 0.58
CA LEU A 111 13.35 2.82 0.03
C LEU A 111 13.34 4.30 -0.35
N LYS A 112 12.24 4.79 -0.92
CA LYS A 112 12.06 6.21 -1.23
C LYS A 112 12.09 7.09 0.03
N ALA A 113 11.48 6.65 1.14
CA ALA A 113 11.57 7.36 2.42
C ALA A 113 13.01 7.43 2.96
N LEU A 114 13.83 6.42 2.66
CA LEU A 114 15.28 6.37 2.96
C LEU A 114 16.14 7.06 1.87
N LYS A 115 15.54 7.93 1.04
CA LYS A 115 16.20 8.70 -0.04
C LYS A 115 16.79 7.85 -1.18
N ILE A 116 16.34 6.60 -1.35
CA ILE A 116 16.63 5.79 -2.54
C ILE A 116 15.41 5.81 -3.46
N GLU A 117 15.55 6.48 -4.60
CA GLU A 117 14.51 6.48 -5.62
C GLU A 117 14.77 5.37 -6.66
N LEU A 118 13.81 4.45 -6.76
CA LEU A 118 13.74 3.48 -7.85
C LEU A 118 12.83 4.04 -8.94
N SER A 119 13.29 4.03 -10.19
CA SER A 119 12.44 4.45 -11.31
C SER A 119 11.30 3.45 -11.50
N LYS A 120 10.16 3.95 -12.01
CA LYS A 120 9.01 3.09 -12.34
C LYS A 120 9.40 2.02 -13.36
N ASP A 121 10.22 2.39 -14.33
CA ASP A 121 10.70 1.48 -15.38
C ASP A 121 11.56 0.36 -14.80
N LEU A 122 12.44 0.67 -13.85
CA LEU A 122 13.23 -0.35 -13.15
C LEU A 122 12.33 -1.30 -12.36
N LEU A 123 11.31 -0.78 -11.65
CA LEU A 123 10.36 -1.64 -10.93
C LEU A 123 9.57 -2.55 -11.88
N VAL A 124 9.14 -2.03 -13.03
CA VAL A 124 8.45 -2.83 -14.07
C VAL A 124 9.38 -3.91 -14.60
N LEU A 125 10.62 -3.57 -14.94
CA LEU A 125 11.62 -4.55 -15.39
C LEU A 125 11.87 -5.64 -14.34
N MET A 126 11.96 -5.27 -13.05
CA MET A 126 12.14 -6.24 -11.96
C MET A 126 10.95 -7.21 -11.80
N VAL A 127 9.72 -6.78 -12.11
CA VAL A 127 8.56 -7.69 -12.17
C VAL A 127 8.66 -8.61 -13.38
N LEU A 128 8.97 -8.04 -14.55
CA LEU A 128 8.94 -8.75 -15.83
C LEU A 128 10.11 -9.74 -16.01
N GLU A 129 11.33 -9.40 -15.55
CA GLU A 129 12.49 -10.30 -15.62
C GLU A 129 12.30 -11.59 -14.81
N LYS A 130 11.38 -11.58 -13.85
CA LYS A 130 11.13 -12.73 -12.98
C LYS A 130 10.19 -13.77 -13.60
N TRP A 131 9.62 -13.51 -14.78
CA TRP A 131 8.70 -14.43 -15.46
C TRP A 131 9.08 -14.69 -16.91
N THR A 132 8.85 -15.93 -17.33
CA THR A 132 8.81 -16.28 -18.74
C THR A 132 7.56 -15.71 -19.40
N LEU A 133 7.60 -15.57 -20.73
CA LEU A 133 6.46 -15.07 -21.50
C LEU A 133 5.17 -15.87 -21.23
N ASN A 134 5.28 -17.19 -21.07
CA ASN A 134 4.14 -18.06 -20.81
C ASN A 134 3.53 -17.83 -19.41
N GLU A 135 4.37 -17.61 -18.40
CA GLU A 135 3.92 -17.27 -17.04
C GLU A 135 3.23 -15.90 -17.02
N LEU A 136 3.79 -14.91 -17.74
CA LEU A 136 3.19 -13.59 -17.87
C LEU A 136 1.80 -13.66 -18.51
N ILE A 137 1.66 -14.41 -19.62
CA ILE A 137 0.36 -14.62 -20.28
C ILE A 137 -0.64 -15.28 -19.33
N SER A 138 -0.22 -16.32 -18.61
CA SER A 138 -1.06 -17.02 -17.64
C SER A 138 -1.57 -16.08 -16.54
N HIS A 139 -0.68 -15.26 -15.95
CA HIS A 139 -1.05 -14.30 -14.93
C HIS A 139 -1.96 -13.18 -15.45
N CYS A 140 -1.73 -12.69 -16.67
CA CYS A 140 -2.59 -11.70 -17.31
C CYS A 140 -4.02 -12.23 -17.51
N VAL A 141 -4.17 -13.46 -18.02
CA VAL A 141 -5.49 -14.10 -18.21
C VAL A 141 -6.19 -14.30 -16.86
N GLN A 142 -5.46 -14.77 -15.85
CA GLN A 142 -5.99 -14.97 -14.50
C GLN A 142 -6.50 -13.66 -13.88
N GLU A 143 -5.75 -12.56 -14.02
CA GLU A 143 -6.17 -11.25 -13.52
C GLU A 143 -7.34 -10.66 -14.30
N GLU A 144 -7.38 -10.85 -15.62
CA GLU A 144 -8.51 -10.41 -16.44
C GLU A 144 -9.82 -11.08 -16.00
N ASP A 145 -9.79 -12.40 -15.77
CA ASP A 145 -10.95 -13.15 -15.28
C ASP A 145 -11.34 -12.77 -13.85
N ARG A 146 -10.38 -12.39 -13.01
CA ARG A 146 -10.67 -11.82 -11.69
C ARG A 146 -11.35 -10.46 -11.81
N LEU A 147 -10.84 -9.55 -12.66
CA LEU A 147 -11.41 -8.21 -12.87
C LEU A 147 -12.85 -8.30 -13.40
N LYS A 148 -13.13 -9.23 -14.32
CA LYS A 148 -14.49 -9.51 -14.79
C LYS A 148 -15.41 -9.92 -13.62
N ARG A 149 -14.95 -10.82 -12.73
CA ARG A 149 -15.71 -11.25 -11.55
C ARG A 149 -15.96 -10.12 -10.55
N ASP A 150 -14.97 -9.27 -10.28
CA ASP A 150 -15.14 -8.14 -9.34
C ASP A 150 -16.06 -7.06 -9.90
N LYS A 151 -16.04 -6.82 -11.21
CA LYS A 151 -17.00 -5.93 -11.88
C LYS A 151 -18.44 -6.46 -11.76
N ILE A 152 -18.62 -7.78 -11.85
CA ILE A 152 -19.92 -8.42 -11.64
C ILE A 152 -20.35 -8.35 -10.16
N LYS A 153 -19.45 -8.60 -9.20
CA LYS A 153 -19.75 -8.53 -7.75
C LYS A 153 -20.09 -7.11 -7.29
N SER A 154 -19.38 -6.10 -7.77
CA SER A 154 -19.66 -4.70 -7.43
C SER A 154 -21.01 -4.23 -7.96
N ALA A 155 -21.39 -4.65 -9.17
CA ALA A 155 -22.73 -4.38 -9.71
C ALA A 155 -23.85 -4.99 -8.84
N HIS A 156 -23.65 -6.21 -8.32
CA HIS A 156 -24.60 -6.85 -7.42
C HIS A 156 -24.70 -6.19 -6.03
N LEU A 157 -23.61 -5.59 -5.53
CA LEU A 157 -23.61 -4.88 -4.24
C LEU A 157 -24.34 -3.53 -4.32
N VAL A 158 -24.21 -2.79 -5.43
CA VAL A 158 -24.94 -1.52 -5.63
C VAL A 158 -26.45 -1.75 -5.72
N SER A 159 -26.89 -2.88 -6.30
CA SER A 159 -28.30 -3.29 -6.34
C SER A 159 -28.89 -3.79 -5.02
N ALA A 160 -28.08 -3.98 -3.96
CA ALA A 160 -28.52 -4.48 -2.66
C ALA A 160 -28.63 -3.40 -1.56
N SER A 161 -28.50 -2.12 -1.91
CA SER A 161 -28.69 -1.02 -0.94
C SER A 161 -30.13 -0.47 -0.99
N LYS A 162 -31.09 -1.26 -0.47
CA LYS A 162 -32.41 -0.74 -0.07
C LYS A 162 -32.37 -0.32 1.39
N ASP A 163 -32.15 0.97 1.59
CA ASP A 163 -33.02 1.86 2.37
C ASP A 163 -33.48 1.36 3.75
N GLU A 164 -32.65 1.55 4.78
CA GLU A 164 -33.07 1.48 6.18
C GLU A 164 -33.77 2.80 6.59
N GLY A 165 -34.99 3.01 6.08
CA GLY A 165 -35.92 4.06 6.50
C GLY A 165 -36.98 3.55 7.47
N LYS A 166 -36.67 3.50 8.78
CA LYS A 166 -37.67 3.21 9.83
C LYS A 166 -38.37 4.48 10.30
N LYS A 167 -39.70 4.58 10.09
CA LYS A 167 -40.74 4.63 11.16
C LYS A 167 -42.14 5.13 10.70
N ARG A 168 -43.13 4.26 10.99
CA ARG A 168 -44.50 4.51 11.53
C ARG A 168 -45.53 5.17 10.58
N LYS A 169 -46.85 4.91 10.62
CA LYS A 169 -47.78 3.88 11.16
C LYS A 169 -49.19 4.41 10.78
N TYR A 170 -50.08 3.59 10.19
CA TYR A 170 -51.55 3.47 10.44
C TYR A 170 -52.36 3.02 9.22
N GLN A 171 -53.35 2.19 9.55
CA GLN A 171 -54.17 1.30 8.73
C GLN A 171 -55.29 2.02 7.96
N ASN A 172 -55.72 1.45 6.84
CA ASN A 172 -57.15 1.17 6.59
C ASN A 172 -57.35 0.24 5.38
N GLU A 173 -58.55 -0.32 5.34
CA GLU A 173 -58.95 -1.64 4.86
C GLU A 173 -59.18 -1.80 3.34
N ALA A 174 -59.33 -3.09 2.99
CA ALA A 174 -60.35 -3.64 2.07
C ALA A 174 -60.07 -3.78 0.56
N VAL A 175 -59.92 -5.06 0.17
CA VAL A 175 -60.71 -5.78 -0.85
C VAL A 175 -60.07 -6.08 -2.24
N LYS A 176 -60.11 -7.39 -2.56
CA LYS A 176 -60.12 -8.11 -3.85
C LYS A 176 -58.83 -8.38 -4.65
N GLY A 177 -58.51 -9.68 -4.75
CA GLY A 177 -58.31 -10.38 -6.02
C GLY A 177 -56.86 -10.52 -6.55
N PRO A 178 -56.51 -11.65 -7.20
CA PRO A 178 -55.13 -12.08 -7.42
C PRO A 178 -54.56 -11.56 -8.76
N ALA A 179 -53.24 -11.35 -8.86
CA ALA A 179 -52.42 -11.66 -10.06
C ALA A 179 -51.04 -10.98 -10.09
N GLN A 180 -50.07 -11.75 -10.58
CA GLN A 180 -48.93 -11.36 -11.43
C GLN A 180 -47.73 -10.63 -10.79
N LYS A 181 -46.71 -11.44 -10.46
CA LYS A 181 -45.29 -11.04 -10.55
C LYS A 181 -45.04 -10.46 -11.95
N LYS A 182 -44.78 -9.15 -12.02
CA LYS A 182 -44.22 -8.48 -13.20
C LYS A 182 -42.84 -9.10 -13.48
N GLN A 183 -42.76 -9.90 -14.54
CA GLN A 183 -41.50 -10.26 -15.16
C GLN A 183 -40.87 -9.00 -15.75
N GLU A 184 -39.67 -8.70 -15.30
CA GLU A 184 -38.76 -7.75 -15.92
C GLU A 184 -38.48 -8.21 -17.36
N GLN A 185 -38.74 -7.34 -18.33
CA GLN A 185 -38.58 -7.64 -19.76
C GLN A 185 -37.11 -7.89 -20.09
N VAL A 186 -36.70 -9.16 -20.10
CA VAL A 186 -35.50 -9.60 -20.81
C VAL A 186 -35.79 -9.38 -22.30
N SER A 187 -34.99 -8.55 -22.96
CA SER A 187 -35.15 -8.27 -24.39
C SER A 187 -35.14 -9.57 -25.18
N ASN A 188 -36.29 -9.97 -25.73
CA ASN A 188 -36.49 -11.18 -26.52
C ASN A 188 -35.94 -11.00 -27.95
N ASN A 189 -34.71 -10.51 -28.06
CA ASN A 189 -34.05 -10.19 -29.32
C ASN A 189 -33.09 -11.31 -29.69
N CYS A 190 -33.12 -11.69 -30.97
CA CYS A 190 -32.24 -12.72 -31.49
C CYS A 190 -30.81 -12.17 -31.64
N TYR A 191 -29.87 -12.60 -30.79
CA TYR A 191 -28.44 -12.23 -30.85
C TYR A 191 -27.72 -12.49 -32.19
N PHE A 192 -28.34 -13.16 -33.17
CA PHE A 192 -27.75 -13.37 -34.50
C PHE A 192 -28.23 -12.35 -35.54
N CYS A 193 -29.45 -11.81 -35.39
CA CYS A 193 -30.02 -10.87 -36.36
C CYS A 193 -30.61 -9.60 -35.73
N ASP A 194 -30.45 -9.45 -34.41
CA ASP A 194 -30.95 -8.40 -33.51
C ASP A 194 -32.45 -8.08 -33.60
N LYS A 195 -33.23 -8.95 -34.26
CA LYS A 195 -34.68 -8.79 -34.36
C LYS A 195 -35.38 -9.32 -33.10
N PRO A 196 -36.36 -8.57 -32.56
CA PRO A 196 -37.19 -9.03 -31.46
C PRO A 196 -38.13 -10.18 -31.90
N GLY A 197 -38.64 -10.93 -30.93
CA GLY A 197 -39.70 -11.94 -31.13
C GLY A 197 -39.24 -13.37 -31.37
N HIS A 198 -37.93 -13.65 -31.36
CA HIS A 198 -37.39 -15.02 -31.43
C HIS A 198 -35.99 -15.10 -30.83
N LEU A 199 -35.57 -16.29 -30.40
CA LEU A 199 -34.21 -16.55 -29.93
C LEU A 199 -33.33 -17.07 -31.08
N LYS A 200 -32.00 -17.03 -30.90
CA LYS A 200 -31.02 -17.52 -31.91
C LYS A 200 -31.31 -18.95 -32.38
N ARG A 201 -31.82 -19.81 -31.50
CA ARG A 201 -32.20 -21.20 -31.82
C ARG A 201 -33.37 -21.31 -32.81
N ASP A 202 -34.21 -20.28 -32.87
CA ASP A 202 -35.43 -20.22 -33.70
C ASP A 202 -35.23 -19.27 -34.92
N CYS A 203 -34.00 -18.82 -35.16
CA CYS A 203 -33.70 -17.83 -36.20
C CYS A 203 -33.48 -18.48 -37.57
N ALA A 204 -34.36 -18.22 -38.53
CA ALA A 204 -34.24 -18.73 -39.90
C ALA A 204 -32.92 -18.34 -40.58
N LYS A 205 -32.42 -17.11 -40.34
CA LYS A 205 -31.12 -16.66 -40.89
C LYS A 205 -29.95 -17.46 -40.31
N TYR A 206 -30.03 -17.82 -39.02
CA TYR A 206 -29.00 -18.61 -38.36
C TYR A 206 -28.98 -20.06 -38.89
N HIS A 207 -30.16 -20.66 -39.09
CA HIS A 207 -30.26 -22.00 -39.68
C HIS A 207 -29.75 -22.04 -41.13
N ALA A 208 -30.10 -21.05 -41.96
CA ALA A 208 -29.57 -20.93 -43.32
C ALA A 208 -28.04 -20.75 -43.35
N TRP A 209 -27.49 -19.98 -42.41
CA TRP A 209 -26.05 -19.82 -42.25
C TRP A 209 -25.36 -21.13 -41.83
N ARG A 210 -25.96 -21.91 -40.92
CA ARG A 210 -25.43 -23.23 -40.50
C ARG A 210 -25.47 -24.26 -41.63
N ALA A 211 -26.53 -24.27 -42.44
CA ALA A 211 -26.64 -25.14 -43.61
C ALA A 211 -25.52 -24.85 -44.64
N LYS A 212 -25.22 -23.58 -44.89
CA LYS A 212 -24.08 -23.19 -45.75
C LYS A 212 -22.70 -23.54 -45.16
N LYS A 213 -22.62 -23.78 -43.85
CA LYS A 213 -21.38 -24.12 -43.13
C LYS A 213 -21.22 -25.62 -42.85
N GLY A 214 -22.16 -26.47 -43.33
CA GLY A 214 -22.10 -27.92 -43.12
C GLY A 214 -22.24 -28.36 -41.66
N LEU A 215 -22.90 -27.55 -40.83
CA LEU A 215 -23.02 -27.80 -39.39
C LEU A 215 -24.24 -28.70 -39.06
N PRO A 216 -24.15 -29.60 -38.06
CA PRO A 216 -25.26 -30.47 -37.66
C PRO A 216 -26.51 -29.70 -37.22
N GLU A 217 -27.70 -30.20 -37.59
CA GLU A 217 -28.99 -29.59 -37.20
C GLU A 217 -29.13 -29.48 -35.67
N LEU A 218 -29.77 -28.41 -35.20
CA LEU A 218 -30.06 -28.26 -33.77
C LEU A 218 -31.22 -29.18 -33.37
N PRO A 219 -31.21 -29.74 -32.13
CA PRO A 219 -32.33 -30.49 -31.61
C PRO A 219 -33.59 -29.63 -31.61
N LYS A 220 -34.66 -30.10 -32.25
CA LYS A 220 -35.99 -29.48 -32.15
C LYS A 220 -36.53 -29.75 -30.75
N ALA A 221 -36.82 -28.69 -30.00
CA ALA A 221 -37.48 -28.83 -28.70
C ALA A 221 -38.93 -29.34 -28.91
N LYS A 222 -39.35 -30.33 -28.11
CA LYS A 222 -40.75 -30.73 -27.95
C LYS A 222 -41.54 -29.63 -27.24
#